data_AF-A0A381YSS1-F1
#
_entry.id   AF-A0A381YSS1-F1
#
_cell.length_a   1.000
_cell.length_b   1.000
_cell.length_c   1.000
_cell.angle_alpha   90.00
_cell.angle_beta   90.00
_cell.angle_gamma   90.00
#
_symmetry.space_group_name_H-M   'P 1'
#
loop_
_entity.id
_entity.type
_entity.pdbx_description
1 polymer ?
#
loop_
_entity_poly.entity_id
_entity_poly.type
_entity_poly.pdbx_seq_one_letter_code
_entity_poly.pdbx_strand_id
1 'polypeptide(L)'
;MAATISIASSCLLLLALVTIFYSKELVSIEPLGFLWALAYGIVTFSLARVILYTAFGLAGATRVAPILSVMPIFAAIFAMIILGEKPNFLIIMGIILSVLGMILILGDRNIDVE
;
A
#
# COMPACT_ATOMS: atom_id res chain seq x y z
N MET A 1 -11.86 -15.07 -1.81
CA MET A 1 -10.83 -16.12 -1.99
C MET A 1 -9.46 -15.55 -2.37
N ALA A 2 -9.35 -14.70 -3.39
CA ALA A 2 -8.05 -14.12 -3.80
C ALA A 2 -7.36 -13.28 -2.70
N ALA A 3 -8.12 -12.45 -1.96
CA ALA A 3 -7.59 -11.67 -0.85
C ALA A 3 -6.98 -12.55 0.26
N THR A 4 -7.70 -13.60 0.66
CA THR A 4 -7.27 -14.52 1.72
C THR A 4 -6.01 -15.30 1.33
N ILE A 5 -5.92 -15.74 0.07
CA ILE A 5 -4.73 -16.42 -0.45
C ILE A 5 -3.53 -15.46 -0.44
N SER A 6 -3.70 -14.22 -0.91
CA SER A 6 -2.62 -13.22 -0.91
C SER A 6 -2.14 -12.85 0.49
N ILE A 7 -3.05 -12.76 1.46
CA ILE A 7 -2.69 -12.45 2.87
C ILE A 7 -1.94 -13.63 3.48
N ALA A 8 -2.45 -14.86 3.29
CA ALA A 8 -1.82 -16.06 3.82
C ALA A 8 -0.42 -16.28 3.23
N SER A 9 -0.25 -16.15 1.91
CA SER A 9 1.05 -16.34 1.27
C SER A 9 2.07 -15.29 1.71
N SER A 10 1.68 -14.02 1.78
CA SER A 10 2.57 -12.94 2.21
C SER A 10 2.98 -13.10 3.67
N CYS A 11 2.05 -13.51 4.53
CA CYS A 11 2.31 -13.74 5.96
C CYS A 11 3.29 -14.90 6.17
N LEU A 12 3.08 -16.02 5.46
CA LEU A 12 3.98 -17.17 5.51
C LEU A 12 5.39 -16.83 5.01
N LEU A 13 5.50 -16.09 3.90
CA LEU A 13 6.79 -15.66 3.37
C LEU A 13 7.53 -14.73 4.33
N LEU A 14 6.85 -13.75 4.92
CA LEU A 14 7.45 -12.85 5.90
C LEU A 14 7.90 -13.59 7.15
N LEU A 15 7.08 -14.50 7.69
CA LEU A 15 7.44 -15.30 8.87
C LEU A 15 8.66 -16.21 8.59
N ALA A 16 8.71 -16.83 7.42
CA ALA A 16 9.86 -17.64 7.00
C ALA A 16 11.14 -16.80 6.89
N LEU A 17 11.08 -15.62 6.24
CA LEU A 17 12.22 -14.72 6.13
C LEU A 17 12.71 -14.22 7.49
N VAL A 18 11.79 -13.80 8.36
CA VAL A 18 12.11 -13.24 9.68
C VAL A 18 12.73 -14.30 10.59
N THR A 19 12.23 -15.54 10.54
CA THR A 19 12.81 -16.64 11.33
C THR A 19 14.18 -17.10 10.81
N ILE A 20 14.44 -17.05 9.50
CA ILE A 20 15.74 -17.44 8.93
C ILE A 20 16.81 -16.36 9.19
N PHE A 21 16.50 -15.09 8.91
CA PHE A 21 17.50 -14.01 8.93
C PHE A 21 17.60 -13.26 10.25
N TYR A 22 16.51 -13.21 11.04
CA TYR A 22 16.41 -12.37 12.24
C TYR A 22 15.97 -13.16 13.49
N SER A 23 16.24 -14.47 13.52
CA SER A 23 15.87 -15.36 14.64
C SER A 23 16.34 -14.86 16.01
N LYS A 24 17.53 -14.24 16.08
CA LYS A 24 18.08 -13.72 17.33
C LYS A 24 17.46 -12.38 17.73
N GLU A 25 17.20 -11.48 16.78
CA GLU A 25 16.52 -10.22 17.06
C GLU A 25 15.11 -10.45 17.60
N LEU A 26 14.36 -11.42 17.06
CA LEU A 26 12.97 -11.73 17.47
C LEU A 26 12.79 -11.95 18.97
N VAL A 27 13.76 -12.62 19.60
CA VAL A 27 13.73 -12.93 21.03
C VAL A 27 14.06 -11.69 21.88
N SER A 28 14.73 -10.70 21.29
CA SER A 28 15.16 -9.45 21.94
C SER A 28 14.24 -8.24 21.69
N ILE A 29 13.12 -8.43 20.98
CA ILE A 29 12.19 -7.33 20.67
C ILE A 29 11.49 -6.84 21.94
N GLU A 30 11.48 -5.52 22.13
CA GLU A 30 10.69 -4.88 23.17
C GLU A 30 9.18 -5.09 22.91
N PRO A 31 8.36 -5.46 23.92
CA PRO A 31 6.94 -5.76 23.74
C PRO A 31 6.15 -4.66 23.03
N LEU A 32 6.51 -3.40 23.25
CA LEU A 32 5.89 -2.26 22.59
C LEU A 32 6.21 -2.21 21.08
N GLY A 33 7.46 -2.51 20.70
CA GLY A 33 7.86 -2.60 19.29
C GLY A 33 7.14 -3.73 18.56
N PHE A 34 6.93 -4.86 19.24
CA PHE A 34 6.14 -5.97 18.70
C PHE A 34 4.67 -5.58 18.46
N LEU A 35 4.06 -4.82 19.38
CA LEU A 35 2.69 -4.32 19.20
C LEU A 35 2.58 -3.36 18.02
N TRP A 36 3.53 -2.44 17.85
CA TRP A 36 3.55 -1.54 16.68
C TRP A 36 3.73 -2.32 15.38
N ALA A 37 4.59 -3.35 15.35
CA ALA A 37 4.76 -4.21 14.19
C ALA A 37 3.48 -4.99 13.85
N LEU A 38 2.78 -5.53 14.85
CA LEU A 38 1.49 -6.18 14.66
C LEU A 38 0.43 -5.21 14.13
N ALA A 39 0.32 -4.02 14.73
CA ALA A 39 -0.62 -3.00 14.27
C ALA A 39 -0.35 -2.59 12.81
N TYR A 40 0.93 -2.36 12.47
CA TYR A 40 1.34 -2.07 11.11
C TYR A 40 0.99 -3.21 10.14
N GLY A 41 1.25 -4.47 10.51
CA GLY A 41 0.91 -5.64 9.71
C GLY A 41 -0.59 -5.78 9.45
N ILE A 42 -1.43 -5.59 10.47
CA ILE A 42 -2.89 -5.65 10.33
C ILE A 42 -3.41 -4.58 9.36
N VAL A 43 -2.93 -3.35 9.50
CA VAL A 43 -3.39 -2.23 8.66
C VAL A 43 -2.92 -2.39 7.22
N THR A 44 -1.65 -2.71 7.01
CA THR A 44 -1.04 -2.74 5.66
C THR A 44 -1.32 -4.01 4.87
N PHE A 45 -1.38 -5.17 5.52
CA PHE A 45 -1.62 -6.43 4.83
C PHE A 45 -3.08 -6.85 4.89
N SER A 46 -3.71 -6.86 6.06
CA SER A 46 -5.06 -7.41 6.18
C SER A 46 -6.11 -6.43 5.67
N LEU A 47 -6.16 -5.24 6.25
CA LEU A 47 -7.21 -4.27 5.95
C LEU A 47 -7.09 -3.71 4.52
N ALA A 48 -5.90 -3.24 4.15
CA ALA A 48 -5.68 -2.67 2.82
C ALA A 48 -5.94 -3.67 1.69
N ARG A 49 -5.56 -4.95 1.85
CA ARG A 49 -5.82 -5.97 0.83
C ARG A 49 -7.30 -6.28 0.71
N VAL A 50 -8.04 -6.41 1.80
CA VAL A 50 -9.49 -6.67 1.73
C VAL A 50 -10.20 -5.54 0.97
N ILE A 51 -9.87 -4.28 1.27
CA ILE A 51 -10.43 -3.12 0.55
C ILE A 51 -10.04 -3.17 -0.93
N LEU A 52 -8.76 -3.43 -1.23
CA LEU A 52 -8.26 -3.46 -2.60
C LEU A 52 -8.91 -4.57 -3.44
N TYR A 53 -8.99 -5.79 -2.91
CA TYR A 53 -9.63 -6.89 -3.64
C TYR A 53 -11.13 -6.69 -3.81
N THR A 54 -11.79 -6.03 -2.85
CA THR A 54 -13.18 -5.59 -3.02
C THR A 54 -13.29 -4.57 -4.15
N ALA A 55 -12.40 -3.58 -4.22
CA ALA A 55 -12.36 -2.61 -5.30
C ALA A 55 -12.13 -3.28 -6.67
N PHE A 56 -11.22 -4.27 -6.74
CA PHE A 56 -11.01 -5.06 -7.96
C PHE A 56 -12.27 -5.83 -8.38
N GLY A 57 -13.04 -6.36 -7.43
CA GLY A 57 -14.32 -7.02 -7.71
C GLY A 57 -15.40 -6.06 -8.23
N LEU A 58 -15.37 -4.79 -7.81
CA LEU A 58 -16.38 -3.79 -8.18
C LEU A 58 -16.08 -3.07 -9.50
N ALA A 59 -14.83 -2.67 -9.72
CA ALA A 59 -14.43 -1.80 -10.85
C ALA A 59 -13.43 -2.46 -11.82
N GLY A 60 -12.95 -3.67 -11.51
CA GLY A 60 -11.94 -4.37 -12.29
C GLY A 60 -10.52 -3.85 -12.06
N ALA A 61 -9.53 -4.75 -12.21
CA ALA A 61 -8.12 -4.42 -11.99
C ALA A 61 -7.62 -3.27 -12.87
N THR A 62 -8.11 -3.21 -14.11
CA THR A 62 -7.74 -2.22 -15.13
C THR A 62 -8.09 -0.77 -14.75
N ARG A 63 -9.17 -0.56 -13.98
CA ARG A 63 -9.58 0.78 -13.51
C ARG A 63 -9.00 1.12 -12.15
N VAL A 64 -8.87 0.11 -11.28
CA VAL A 64 -8.37 0.31 -9.91
C VAL A 64 -6.85 0.51 -9.88
N ALA A 65 -6.08 -0.19 -10.72
CA ALA A 65 -4.62 -0.11 -10.70
C ALA A 65 -4.08 1.32 -10.94
N PRO A 66 -4.59 2.11 -11.91
CA PRO A 66 -4.19 3.50 -12.09
C PRO A 66 -4.59 4.39 -10.90
N ILE A 67 -5.73 4.12 -10.26
CA ILE A 67 -6.19 4.87 -9.08
C ILE A 67 -5.18 4.71 -7.93
N LEU A 68 -4.56 3.54 -7.77
CA LEU A 68 -3.52 3.35 -6.74
C LEU A 68 -2.30 4.26 -6.92
N SER A 69 -2.07 4.81 -8.11
CA SER A 69 -0.97 5.76 -8.34
C SER A 69 -1.13 7.07 -7.55
N VAL A 70 -2.27 7.33 -6.90
CA VAL A 70 -2.43 8.47 -5.98
C VAL A 70 -1.92 8.23 -4.56
N MET A 71 -1.45 7.01 -4.24
CA MET A 71 -0.85 6.71 -2.93
C MET A 71 0.21 7.73 -2.46
N PRO A 72 1.10 8.28 -3.32
CA PRO A 72 2.06 9.30 -2.91
C PRO A 72 1.44 10.57 -2.34
N ILE A 73 0.23 10.95 -2.78
CA ILE A 73 -0.50 12.11 -2.25
C ILE A 73 -0.83 11.88 -0.78
N PHE A 74 -1.45 10.73 -0.48
CA PHE A 74 -1.83 10.39 0.88
C PHE A 74 -0.61 10.18 1.77
N ALA A 75 0.43 9.53 1.25
CA ALA A 75 1.69 9.38 1.98
C ALA A 75 2.30 10.73 2.36
N ALA A 76 2.35 11.70 1.45
CA ALA A 76 2.85 13.04 1.73
C ALA A 76 1.97 13.81 2.73
N ILE A 77 0.64 13.69 2.62
CA ILE A 77 -0.29 14.29 3.59
C ILE A 77 -0.06 13.72 4.98
N PHE A 78 0.05 12.40 5.13
CA PHE A 78 0.31 11.78 6.43
C PHE A 78 1.70 12.12 6.96
N ALA A 79 2.72 12.20 6.11
CA ALA A 79 4.05 12.65 6.52
C ALA A 79 4.04 14.11 7.04
N MET A 80 3.30 15.00 6.37
CA MET A 80 3.13 16.38 6.83
C MET A 80 2.39 16.47 8.17
N ILE A 81 1.30 15.72 8.34
CA ILE A 81 0.44 15.82 9.53
C ILE A 81 1.04 15.10 10.72
N ILE A 82 1.55 13.87 10.53
CA ILE A 82 2.00 12.99 11.62
C ILE A 82 3.46 13.26 11.96
N LEU A 83 4.33 13.39 10.96
CA LEU A 83 5.77 13.60 11.14
C LEU A 83 6.16 15.08 11.17
N GLY A 84 5.29 15.99 10.69
CA GLY A 84 5.60 17.42 10.61
C GLY A 84 6.62 17.76 9.51
N GLU A 85 6.86 16.84 8.57
CA GLU A 85 7.82 17.05 7.48
C GLU A 85 7.30 18.05 6.45
N LYS A 86 8.20 18.85 5.86
CA LYS A 86 7.87 19.73 4.74
C LYS A 86 8.27 19.05 3.43
N PRO A 87 7.32 18.75 2.53
CA PRO A 87 7.65 18.07 1.28
C PRO A 87 8.58 18.93 0.43
N ASN A 88 9.67 18.33 -0.04
CA ASN A 88 10.60 18.96 -0.96
C ASN A 88 9.91 19.18 -2.33
N PHE A 89 10.38 20.16 -3.10
CA PHE A 89 9.94 20.44 -4.46
C PHE A 89 9.92 19.19 -5.36
N LEU A 90 10.93 18.31 -5.24
CA LEU A 90 10.96 17.04 -6.00
C LEU A 90 9.79 16.11 -5.64
N ILE A 91 9.39 16.04 -4.37
CA ILE A 91 8.26 15.21 -3.93
C ILE A 91 6.96 15.75 -4.52
N ILE A 92 6.78 17.07 -4.51
CA ILE A 92 5.61 17.72 -5.09
C ILE A 92 5.52 17.45 -6.60
N MET A 93 6.65 17.53 -7.32
CA MET A 93 6.71 17.19 -8.75
C MET A 93 6.38 15.71 -9.00
N GLY A 94 6.90 14.80 -8.19
CA GLY A 94 6.58 13.37 -8.28
C GLY A 94 5.10 13.07 -8.05
N ILE A 95 4.48 13.77 -7.10
CA ILE A 95 3.03 13.67 -6.84
C ILE A 95 2.23 14.15 -8.05
N ILE A 96 2.56 15.32 -8.61
CA ILE A 96 1.88 15.86 -9.79
C ILE A 96 2.01 14.90 -10.98
N LEU A 97 3.21 14.36 -11.22
CA LEU A 97 3.45 13.40 -12.30
C LEU A 97 2.63 12.11 -12.11
N SER A 98 2.52 11.63 -10.87
CA SER A 98 1.73 10.43 -10.55
C SER A 98 0.24 10.65 -10.83
N VAL A 99 -0.29 11.83 -10.49
CA VAL A 99 -1.69 12.21 -10.77
C VAL A 99 -1.93 12.34 -12.28
N LEU A 100 -1.01 12.99 -13.01
CA LEU A 100 -1.11 13.11 -14.46
C LEU A 100 -1.10 11.76 -15.15
N GLY A 101 -0.20 10.85 -14.74
CA GLY A 101 -0.18 9.48 -15.25
C GLY A 101 -1.50 8.74 -15.00
N MET A 102 -2.08 8.88 -13.81
CA MET A 102 -3.38 8.29 -13.49
C MET A 102 -4.50 8.86 -14.38
N ILE A 103 -4.56 10.18 -14.58
CA ILE A 103 -5.55 10.84 -15.45
C ILE A 103 -5.41 10.36 -16.89
N LEU A 104 -4.19 10.24 -17.42
CA LEU A 104 -3.94 9.76 -18.79
C LEU A 104 -4.47 8.33 -18.98
N ILE A 105 -4.17 7.42 -18.04
CA ILE A 105 -4.58 6.01 -18.16
C ILE A 105 -6.11 5.84 -18.04
N LEU A 106 -6.77 6.66 -17.21
CA LEU A 106 -8.22 6.61 -17.05
C LEU A 106 -8.96 7.36 -18.18
N GLY A 107 -8.40 8.46 -18.66
CA GLY A 107 -8.98 9.29 -19.73
C GLY A 107 -8.98 8.60 -21.09
N ASP A 108 -7.94 7.82 -21.39
CA ASP A 108 -7.81 7.07 -22.65
C ASP A 108 -8.92 6.01 -22.83
N ARG A 109 -9.49 5.52 -21.73
CA ARG A 109 -10.50 4.44 -21.75
C ARG A 109 -11.94 4.91 -21.95
N ASN A 110 -12.17 6.21 -22.19
CA ASN A 110 -13.51 6.76 -22.40
C ASN A 110 -13.90 6.93 -23.88
N ILE A 111 -13.21 6.25 -24.81
CA ILE A 111 -13.50 6.26 -26.27
C ILE A 111 -13.88 4.87 -26.83
N ASP A 112 -14.00 3.82 -26.01
CA ASP A 112 -14.46 2.50 -26.46
C ASP A 112 -15.84 2.13 -25.87
N VAL A 113 -16.77 3.09 -25.83
CA VAL A 113 -18.18 2.82 -25.57
C VAL A 113 -18.98 3.07 -26.85
N GLU A 114 -18.81 2.16 -27.81
CA GLU A 114 -19.86 1.75 -28.75
C GLU A 114 -20.19 0.27 -28.52
#